data_AF-A0AAD4ALN6-F1
#
_entry.id   AF-A0AAD4ALN6-F1
#
_cell.length_a   1.000
_cell.length_b   1.000
_cell.length_c   1.000
_cell.angle_alpha   90.00
_cell.angle_beta   90.00
_cell.angle_gamma   90.00
#
_symmetry.space_group_name_H-M   'P 1'
#
loop_
_entity.id
_entity.type
_entity.pdbx_description
1 polymer ?
#
loop_
_entity_poly.entity_id
_entity_poly.type
_entity_poly.pdbx_seq_one_letter_code
_entity_poly.pdbx_strand_id
1 'polypeptide(L)'
;MQHDYELQEYVDLLKHEIRENHANYQLYVESLDQDSEIVPLAPAPKITYLEIRGVYSALYRKWDYVDQNAFSTNQDHGGQFYALTLEYGYAQPSSRRFQINGTTLKLETSEPVKDSGNTVIGWINYWKNPMADFTSGNATYNETSINFPYNQESDRLFIR
;
A
#
# COMPACT_ATOMS: atom_id res chain seq x y z
N MET A 1 19.43 -17.23 0.53
CA MET A 1 18.35 -16.31 0.92
C MET A 1 17.61 -16.96 2.06
N GLN A 2 17.81 -16.48 3.29
CA GLN A 2 17.01 -16.91 4.41
C GLN A 2 15.62 -16.30 4.18
N HIS A 3 14.61 -17.14 3.93
CA HIS A 3 13.23 -16.67 3.83
C HIS A 3 12.87 -16.04 5.18
N ASP A 4 12.61 -14.74 5.16
CA ASP A 4 12.14 -14.00 6.33
C ASP A 4 10.66 -14.37 6.56
N TYR A 5 10.44 -15.40 7.37
CA TYR A 5 9.11 -15.94 7.66
C TYR A 5 8.19 -14.89 8.28
N GLU A 6 8.74 -13.98 9.09
CA GLU A 6 7.99 -12.91 9.74
C GLU A 6 7.43 -11.91 8.70
N LEU A 7 8.24 -11.53 7.71
CA LEU A 7 7.78 -10.68 6.61
C LEU A 7 6.69 -11.38 5.80
N GLN A 8 6.87 -12.66 5.49
CA GLN A 8 5.91 -13.41 4.68
C GLN A 8 4.55 -13.50 5.39
N GLU A 9 4.54 -13.81 6.69
CA GLU A 9 3.33 -13.84 7.51
C GLU A 9 2.64 -12.47 7.53
N TYR A 10 3.40 -11.38 7.69
CA TYR A 10 2.83 -10.04 7.65
C TYR A 10 2.25 -9.68 6.27
N VAL A 11 2.95 -9.99 5.19
CA VAL A 11 2.45 -9.78 3.83
C VAL A 11 1.17 -10.58 3.57
N ASP A 12 1.07 -11.80 4.09
CA ASP A 12 -0.13 -12.61 3.96
C ASP A 12 -1.30 -12.04 4.77
N LEU A 13 -1.04 -11.45 5.94
CA LEU A 13 -2.03 -10.68 6.71
C LEU A 13 -2.53 -9.45 5.91
N LEU A 14 -1.63 -8.68 5.31
CA LEU A 14 -2.03 -7.53 4.47
C LEU A 14 -2.83 -7.97 3.23
N LYS A 15 -2.45 -9.09 2.60
CA LYS A 15 -3.21 -9.67 1.49
C LYS A 15 -4.60 -10.12 1.92
N HIS A 16 -4.75 -10.64 3.14
CA HIS A 16 -6.05 -10.97 3.71
C HIS A 16 -6.87 -9.70 3.96
N GLU A 17 -6.26 -8.66 4.54
CA GLU A 17 -6.90 -7.36 4.77
C GLU A 17 -7.46 -6.74 3.47
N ILE A 18 -6.68 -6.77 2.38
CA ILE A 18 -7.14 -6.29 1.06
C ILE A 18 -8.38 -7.06 0.59
N ARG A 19 -8.40 -8.39 0.77
CA ARG A 19 -9.51 -9.25 0.33
C ARG A 19 -10.78 -9.00 1.15
N GLU A 20 -10.66 -8.90 2.47
CA GLU A 20 -11.79 -8.63 3.36
C GLU A 20 -12.42 -7.26 3.06
N ASN A 21 -11.59 -6.23 2.90
CA ASN A 21 -12.08 -4.89 2.54
C ASN A 21 -12.75 -4.86 1.16
N HIS A 22 -12.21 -5.60 0.19
CA HIS A 22 -12.85 -5.74 -1.10
C HIS A 22 -14.22 -6.42 -1.01
N ALA A 23 -14.33 -7.54 -0.27
CA ALA A 23 -15.58 -8.26 -0.09
C ALA A 23 -16.66 -7.40 0.58
N ASN A 24 -16.28 -6.65 1.62
CA ASN A 24 -17.18 -5.70 2.29
C ASN A 24 -17.66 -4.59 1.36
N TYR A 25 -16.77 -4.07 0.51
CA TYR A 25 -17.14 -3.07 -0.50
C TYR A 25 -18.12 -3.64 -1.54
N GLN A 26 -17.91 -4.87 -2.01
CA GLN A 26 -18.86 -5.51 -2.93
C GLN A 26 -20.24 -5.69 -2.30
N LEU A 27 -20.32 -6.18 -1.05
CA LEU A 27 -21.58 -6.29 -0.32
C LEU A 27 -22.28 -4.94 -0.17
N TYR A 28 -21.52 -3.86 0.07
CA TYR A 28 -22.08 -2.50 0.11
C TYR A 28 -22.64 -2.07 -1.24
N VAL A 29 -21.91 -2.28 -2.34
CA VAL A 29 -22.39 -1.97 -3.70
C VAL A 29 -23.65 -2.78 -4.03
N GLU A 30 -23.65 -4.09 -3.76
CA GLU A 30 -24.82 -4.95 -3.93
C GLU A 30 -26.02 -4.46 -3.10
N SER A 31 -25.79 -3.96 -1.90
CA SER A 31 -26.86 -3.39 -1.05
C SER A 31 -27.45 -2.09 -1.61
N LEU A 32 -26.65 -1.29 -2.34
CA LEU A 32 -27.15 -0.12 -3.05
C LEU A 32 -27.89 -0.51 -4.33
N ASP A 33 -27.43 -1.56 -5.01
CA ASP A 33 -28.00 -2.04 -6.27
C ASP A 33 -29.29 -2.83 -6.09
N GLN A 34 -29.61 -3.36 -4.89
CA GLN A 34 -30.94 -3.93 -4.62
C GLN A 34 -32.10 -2.93 -4.84
N ASP A 35 -31.81 -1.63 -4.94
CA ASP A 35 -32.77 -0.59 -5.32
C ASP A 35 -32.79 -0.26 -6.84
N SER A 36 -31.92 -0.87 -7.68
CA SER A 36 -31.87 -0.60 -9.13
C SER A 36 -31.46 -1.80 -10.01
N GLU A 37 -32.28 -2.08 -11.04
CA GLU A 37 -32.32 -3.31 -11.86
C GLU A 37 -31.22 -3.44 -12.95
N ILE A 38 -29.98 -2.99 -12.70
CA ILE A 38 -28.86 -3.12 -13.65
C ILE A 38 -27.65 -3.65 -12.91
N VAL A 39 -27.18 -4.86 -13.26
CA VAL A 39 -25.92 -5.44 -12.77
C VAL A 39 -24.83 -5.09 -13.77
N PRO A 40 -23.97 -4.07 -13.52
CA PRO A 40 -22.82 -3.85 -14.38
C PRO A 40 -21.82 -4.98 -14.12
N LEU A 41 -21.19 -5.51 -15.16
CA LEU A 41 -19.90 -6.20 -15.00
C LEU A 41 -18.97 -5.21 -14.29
N ALA A 42 -18.73 -5.42 -12.99
CA ALA A 42 -18.21 -4.38 -12.11
C ALA A 42 -16.87 -3.83 -12.65
N PRO A 43 -16.80 -2.54 -13.01
CA PRO A 43 -15.56 -1.95 -13.49
C PRO A 43 -14.49 -2.06 -12.39
N ALA A 44 -13.23 -2.25 -12.80
CA ALA A 44 -12.08 -2.30 -11.90
C ALA A 44 -12.20 -1.24 -10.78
N PRO A 45 -12.29 -1.65 -9.50
CA PRO A 45 -12.63 -0.74 -8.41
C PRO A 45 -11.64 0.41 -8.35
N LYS A 46 -12.13 1.63 -8.13
CA LYS A 46 -11.27 2.81 -7.92
C LYS A 46 -10.33 2.57 -6.74
N ILE A 47 -9.23 3.31 -6.67
CA ILE A 47 -8.47 3.35 -5.42
C ILE A 47 -9.36 3.94 -4.33
N THR A 48 -9.44 3.26 -3.20
CA THR A 48 -10.23 3.72 -2.04
C THR A 48 -9.37 3.96 -0.82
N TYR A 49 -8.14 3.47 -0.82
CA TYR A 49 -7.25 3.50 0.32
C TYR A 49 -5.82 3.13 -0.09
N LEU A 50 -4.85 3.75 0.55
CA LEU A 50 -3.44 3.37 0.51
C LEU A 50 -2.77 3.76 1.81
N GLU A 51 -1.74 3.03 2.21
CA GLU A 51 -0.99 3.30 3.44
C GLU A 51 0.45 2.78 3.39
N ILE A 52 1.32 3.41 4.17
CA ILE A 52 2.67 2.94 4.48
C ILE A 52 2.59 2.00 5.70
N ARG A 53 3.00 0.74 5.54
CA ARG A 53 2.75 -0.33 6.54
C ARG A 53 3.97 -1.00 7.12
N GLY A 54 5.15 -0.69 6.61
CA GLY A 54 6.36 -1.29 7.12
C GLY A 54 7.60 -0.57 6.65
N VAL A 55 8.61 -0.51 7.50
CA VAL A 55 9.94 -0.03 7.15
C VAL A 55 11.00 -1.01 7.67
N TYR A 56 12.01 -1.31 6.86
CA TYR A 56 13.15 -2.14 7.22
C TYR A 56 14.43 -1.39 6.91
N SER A 57 15.38 -1.32 7.84
CA SER A 57 16.66 -0.65 7.63
C SER A 57 17.85 -1.48 8.11
N ALA A 58 19.07 -1.06 7.77
CA ALA A 58 20.27 -1.68 8.33
C ALA A 58 20.43 -1.38 9.83
N LEU A 59 19.84 -0.28 10.30
CA LEU A 59 19.86 0.18 11.68
C LEU A 59 18.92 -0.65 12.55
N TYR A 60 17.68 -0.84 12.09
CA TYR A 60 16.71 -1.75 12.68
C TYR A 60 16.50 -2.93 11.73
N ARG A 61 17.24 -4.02 11.98
CA ARG A 61 17.36 -5.22 11.12
C ARG A 61 16.14 -6.14 11.16
N LYS A 62 14.96 -5.56 11.31
CA LYS A 62 13.65 -6.21 11.31
C LYS A 62 12.67 -5.28 10.63
N TRP A 63 11.55 -5.83 10.17
CA TRP A 63 10.46 -4.98 9.74
C TRP A 63 9.83 -4.29 10.94
N ASP A 64 9.81 -2.97 10.92
CA ASP A 64 9.00 -2.15 11.80
C ASP A 64 7.63 -1.98 11.16
N TYR A 65 6.66 -2.75 11.65
CA TYR A 65 5.29 -2.70 11.16
C TYR A 65 4.58 -1.47 11.70
N VAL A 66 3.92 -0.76 10.79
CA VAL A 66 3.26 0.51 11.06
C VAL A 66 1.76 0.26 11.14
N ASP A 67 1.17 0.59 12.29
CA ASP A 67 -0.28 0.52 12.50
C ASP A 67 -1.00 1.57 11.65
N GLN A 68 -2.24 1.28 11.24
CA GLN A 68 -3.08 2.18 10.41
C GLN A 68 -3.27 3.60 11.00
N ASN A 69 -3.12 3.75 12.31
CA ASN A 69 -3.29 5.05 13.00
C ASN A 69 -1.96 5.69 13.41
N ALA A 70 -0.83 5.15 12.98
CA ALA A 70 0.49 5.65 13.35
C ALA A 70 0.88 6.85 12.49
N PHE A 71 1.41 7.89 13.14
CA PHE A 71 1.97 9.07 12.46
C PHE A 71 3.49 9.00 12.33
N SER A 72 4.13 7.97 12.90
CA SER A 72 5.56 7.72 12.76
C SER A 72 5.91 6.24 12.86
N THR A 73 7.09 5.85 12.37
CA THR A 73 7.69 4.55 12.69
C THR A 73 7.96 4.44 14.19
N ASN A 74 8.05 3.21 14.70
CA ASN A 74 8.40 2.95 16.10
C ASN A 74 9.91 3.08 16.32
N GLN A 75 10.69 2.69 15.30
CA GLN A 75 12.15 2.62 15.32
C GLN A 75 12.79 3.64 14.38
N ASP A 76 14.08 3.88 14.61
CA ASP A 76 14.94 4.71 13.76
C ASP A 76 15.36 3.91 12.51
N HIS A 77 15.16 4.53 11.36
CA HIS A 77 15.47 4.00 10.04
C HIS A 77 16.39 4.90 9.23
N GLY A 78 17.25 5.68 9.91
CA GLY A 78 18.34 6.40 9.31
C GLY A 78 19.16 5.54 8.33
N GLY A 79 19.60 6.20 7.25
CA GLY A 79 20.30 5.63 6.12
C GLY A 79 19.36 4.94 5.12
N GLN A 80 19.89 3.89 4.48
CA GLN A 80 19.14 3.14 3.48
C GLN A 80 18.07 2.27 4.14
N PHE A 81 16.88 2.28 3.57
CA PHE A 81 15.77 1.47 4.04
C PHE A 81 14.92 0.93 2.87
N TYR A 82 14.14 -0.09 3.17
CA TYR A 82 13.03 -0.56 2.37
C TYR A 82 11.72 -0.17 3.05
N ALA A 83 10.71 0.18 2.26
CA ALA A 83 9.38 0.47 2.78
C ALA A 83 8.35 -0.38 2.05
N LEU A 84 7.28 -0.74 2.75
CA LEU A 84 6.15 -1.49 2.24
C LEU A 84 4.91 -0.59 2.25
N THR A 85 4.20 -0.52 1.14
CA THR A 85 2.90 0.14 1.05
C THR A 85 1.82 -0.83 0.59
N LEU A 86 0.59 -0.56 1.01
CA LEU A 86 -0.61 -1.30 0.62
C LEU A 86 -1.55 -0.40 -0.19
N GLU A 87 -2.36 -1.00 -1.04
CA GLU A 87 -3.39 -0.30 -1.83
C GLU A 87 -4.67 -1.14 -1.93
N TYR A 88 -5.83 -0.50 -1.80
CA TYR A 88 -7.13 -1.07 -2.15
C TYR A 88 -7.61 -0.50 -3.47
N GLY A 89 -7.91 -1.38 -4.43
CA GLY A 89 -8.42 -1.03 -5.74
C GLY A 89 -7.37 -0.96 -6.85
N TYR A 90 -7.79 -0.46 -8.01
CA TYR A 90 -6.96 -0.34 -9.20
C TYR A 90 -6.26 1.02 -9.28
N ALA A 91 -5.02 0.95 -8.82
CA ALA A 91 -3.90 1.78 -9.17
C ALA A 91 -3.71 2.05 -10.68
N GLN A 92 -3.39 3.30 -11.04
CA GLN A 92 -2.65 3.57 -12.28
C GLN A 92 -1.16 3.38 -11.96
N PRO A 93 -0.47 2.35 -12.49
CA PRO A 93 0.88 2.02 -12.02
C PRO A 93 1.90 3.16 -12.15
N SER A 94 1.71 4.07 -13.12
CA SER A 94 2.56 5.24 -13.33
C SER A 94 2.30 6.42 -12.39
N SER A 95 1.20 6.40 -11.61
CA SER A 95 0.84 7.48 -10.68
C SER A 95 1.39 7.27 -9.26
N ARG A 96 1.81 6.04 -8.94
CA ARG A 96 2.43 5.69 -7.66
C ARG A 96 3.66 6.53 -7.39
N ARG A 97 3.62 7.25 -6.29
CA ARG A 97 4.73 8.10 -5.90
C ARG A 97 4.93 8.04 -4.40
N PHE A 98 6.03 7.45 -3.99
CA PHE A 98 6.52 7.51 -2.62
C PHE A 98 7.64 8.55 -2.57
N GLN A 99 7.49 9.57 -1.74
CA GLN A 99 8.53 10.56 -1.49
C GLN A 99 8.96 10.59 -0.03
N ILE A 100 10.23 10.91 0.21
CA ILE A 100 10.74 11.28 1.53
C ILE A 100 11.69 12.47 1.40
N ASN A 101 11.48 13.50 2.22
CA ASN A 101 12.25 14.76 2.16
C ASN A 101 12.37 15.33 0.72
N GLY A 102 11.30 15.19 -0.08
CA GLY A 102 11.23 15.64 -1.47
C GLY A 102 11.82 14.67 -2.52
N THR A 103 12.54 13.63 -2.11
CA THR A 103 13.12 12.63 -3.01
C THR A 103 12.14 11.49 -3.25
N THR A 104 11.89 11.16 -4.51
CA THR A 104 11.05 10.02 -4.89
C THR A 104 11.83 8.72 -4.71
N LEU A 105 11.26 7.76 -3.98
CA LEU A 105 11.83 6.44 -3.79
C LEU A 105 11.69 5.57 -5.05
N LYS A 106 12.55 4.56 -5.16
CA LYS A 106 12.46 3.59 -6.25
C LYS A 106 11.49 2.46 -5.88
N LEU A 107 10.51 2.20 -6.73
CA LEU A 107 9.69 0.99 -6.67
C LEU A 107 10.55 -0.21 -7.10
N GLU A 108 10.78 -1.17 -6.20
CA GLU A 108 11.55 -2.38 -6.49
C GLU A 108 10.65 -3.51 -7.01
N THR A 109 9.51 -3.73 -6.36
CA THR A 109 8.52 -4.71 -6.82
C THR A 109 7.11 -4.30 -6.39
N SER A 110 6.13 -4.82 -7.12
CA SER A 110 4.70 -4.59 -6.91
C SER A 110 3.99 -5.93 -7.07
N GLU A 111 3.40 -6.41 -5.98
CA GLU A 111 2.72 -7.70 -5.91
C GLU A 111 1.20 -7.49 -6.02
N PRO A 112 0.55 -7.97 -7.09
CA PRO A 112 -0.90 -7.85 -7.22
C PRO A 112 -1.60 -8.79 -6.25
N VAL A 113 -2.61 -8.29 -5.55
CA VAL A 113 -3.51 -9.09 -4.73
C VAL A 113 -4.77 -9.36 -5.53
N LYS A 114 -5.18 -10.63 -5.55
CA LYS A 114 -6.32 -11.09 -6.34
C LYS A 114 -7.42 -11.68 -5.46
N ASP A 115 -8.65 -11.53 -5.94
CA ASP A 115 -9.82 -12.23 -5.42
C ASP A 115 -9.90 -13.68 -5.92
N SER A 116 -10.98 -14.39 -5.54
CA SER A 116 -11.25 -15.77 -5.99
C SER A 116 -11.55 -15.87 -7.49
N GLY A 117 -11.98 -14.77 -8.12
CA GLY A 117 -12.21 -14.65 -9.56
C GLY A 117 -10.95 -14.32 -10.38
N ASN A 118 -9.78 -14.24 -9.74
CA ASN A 118 -8.49 -13.85 -10.34
C ASN A 118 -8.46 -12.38 -10.84
N THR A 119 -9.37 -11.54 -10.35
CA THR A 119 -9.40 -10.09 -10.54
C THR A 119 -8.41 -9.45 -9.58
N VAL A 120 -7.64 -8.46 -10.03
CA VAL A 120 -6.75 -7.70 -9.13
C VAL A 120 -7.59 -6.75 -8.30
N ILE A 121 -7.40 -6.72 -6.99
CA ILE A 121 -8.21 -5.92 -6.06
C ILE A 121 -7.37 -4.98 -5.20
N GLY A 122 -6.05 -5.00 -5.38
CA GLY A 122 -5.11 -4.18 -4.65
C GLY A 122 -3.67 -4.62 -4.92
N TRP A 123 -2.73 -3.95 -4.27
CA TRP A 123 -1.30 -4.22 -4.43
C TRP A 123 -0.54 -4.08 -3.12
N ILE A 124 0.55 -4.83 -3.01
CA ILE A 124 1.60 -4.62 -2.02
C ILE A 124 2.84 -4.15 -2.78
N ASN A 125 3.38 -2.98 -2.42
CA ASN A 125 4.53 -2.39 -3.10
C ASN A 125 5.72 -2.31 -2.17
N TYR A 126 6.90 -2.57 -2.73
CA TYR A 126 8.16 -2.46 -2.02
C TYR A 126 8.99 -1.34 -2.64
N TRP A 127 9.39 -0.42 -1.78
CA TRP A 127 10.14 0.77 -2.14
C TRP A 127 11.52 0.70 -1.54
N LYS A 128 12.49 1.33 -2.19
CA LYS A 128 13.86 1.47 -1.70
C LYS A 128 14.23 2.94 -1.58
N ASN A 129 14.69 3.32 -0.39
CA ASN A 129 15.46 4.52 -0.18
C ASN A 129 16.96 4.23 -0.34
N PRO A 130 17.63 4.78 -1.37
CA PRO A 130 19.06 4.59 -1.56
C PRO A 130 19.94 5.59 -0.78
N MET A 131 19.35 6.60 -0.12
CA MET A 131 20.10 7.66 0.57
C MET A 131 20.74 7.14 1.86
N ALA A 132 22.07 7.03 1.88
CA ALA A 132 22.81 6.54 3.05
C ALA A 132 22.96 7.58 4.16
N ASP A 133 22.79 8.86 3.85
CA ASP A 133 22.86 10.02 4.74
C ASP A 133 21.48 10.47 5.25
N PHE A 134 20.42 9.75 4.89
CA PHE A 134 19.09 9.97 5.45
C PHE A 134 19.14 9.81 6.98
N THR A 135 18.47 10.69 7.72
CA THR A 135 18.42 10.62 9.20
C THR A 135 17.00 10.36 9.65
N SER A 136 16.08 11.28 9.32
CA SER A 136 14.64 11.13 9.55
C SER A 136 13.88 12.04 8.58
N GLY A 137 12.57 11.87 8.45
CA GLY A 137 11.77 12.73 7.60
C GLY A 137 10.33 12.32 7.39
N ASN A 138 9.55 13.27 6.87
CA ASN A 138 8.18 12.99 6.44
C ASN A 138 8.20 12.24 5.10
N ALA A 139 7.66 11.03 5.12
CA ALA A 139 7.29 10.28 3.96
C ALA A 139 5.88 10.68 3.50
N THR A 140 5.66 10.65 2.20
CA THR A 140 4.33 10.78 1.60
C THR A 140 4.20 9.72 0.52
N TYR A 141 3.18 8.88 0.64
CA TYR A 141 2.78 7.98 -0.42
C TYR A 141 1.52 8.51 -1.07
N ASN A 142 1.49 8.62 -2.39
CA ASN A 142 0.31 9.09 -3.10
C ASN A 142 0.08 8.28 -4.37
N GLU A 143 -1.18 8.21 -4.77
CA GLU A 143 -1.58 7.52 -5.98
C GLU A 143 -2.91 8.05 -6.54
N THR A 144 -3.07 7.94 -7.86
CA THR A 144 -4.31 8.24 -8.58
C THR A 144 -4.91 6.97 -9.18
N SER A 145 -6.23 6.83 -9.08
CA SER A 145 -6.99 5.71 -9.66
C SER A 145 -6.90 5.65 -11.19
N ILE A 146 -6.81 4.46 -11.78
CA ILE A 146 -6.74 4.28 -13.25
C ILE A 146 -8.01 4.74 -13.98
N ASN A 147 -9.19 4.45 -13.40
CA ASN A 147 -10.48 4.73 -14.03
C ASN A 147 -11.10 6.05 -13.56
N PHE A 148 -10.47 6.73 -12.59
CA PHE A 148 -10.97 7.95 -11.97
C PHE A 148 -9.81 8.92 -11.75
N PRO A 149 -9.37 9.65 -12.79
CA PRO A 149 -8.14 10.46 -12.77
C PRO A 149 -8.16 11.64 -11.77
N TYR A 150 -9.32 11.98 -11.22
CA TYR A 150 -9.47 12.98 -10.16
C TYR A 150 -9.57 12.38 -8.75
N ASN A 151 -9.50 11.05 -8.63
CA ASN A 151 -9.52 10.34 -7.37
C ASN A 151 -8.08 9.99 -6.98
N GLN A 152 -7.50 10.86 -6.15
CA GLN A 152 -6.15 10.72 -5.61
C GLN A 152 -6.24 10.44 -4.12
N GLU A 153 -5.54 9.41 -3.68
CA GLU A 153 -5.35 9.12 -2.26
C GLU A 153 -3.91 9.44 -1.86
N SER A 154 -3.71 9.75 -0.59
CA SER A 154 -2.38 9.99 -0.05
C SER A 154 -2.29 9.65 1.43
N ASP A 155 -1.15 9.10 1.81
CA ASP A 155 -0.78 8.79 3.18
C ASP A 155 0.52 9.50 3.56
N ARG A 156 0.70 9.78 4.84
CA ARG A 156 1.86 10.48 5.40
C ARG A 156 2.32 9.81 6.68
N LEU A 157 3.61 9.50 6.73
CA LEU A 157 4.24 8.88 7.89
C LEU A 157 5.57 9.58 8.18
N PHE A 158 5.87 9.86 9.45
CA PHE A 158 7.21 10.29 9.84
C PHE A 158 8.12 9.07 10.03
N ILE A 159 9.12 8.91 9.16
CA ILE A 159 10.14 7.88 9.32
C ILE A 159 11.22 8.46 10.23
N ARG A 160 11.36 7.87 11.42
CA ARG A 160 12.33 8.30 12.44
C ARG A 160 13.75 7.95 12.07
#